data_AF-A0A1V1NTL7-F1
#
_entry.id   AF-A0A1V1NTL7-F1
#
_cell.length_a   1.000
_cell.length_b   1.000
_cell.length_c   1.000
_cell.angle_alpha   90.00
_cell.angle_beta   90.00
_cell.angle_gamma   90.00
#
_symmetry.space_group_name_H-M   'P 1'
#
loop_
_entity.id
_entity.type
_entity.pdbx_description
1 polymer ?
#
loop_
_entity_poly.entity_id
_entity_poly.type
_entity_poly.pdbx_seq_one_letter_code
_entity_poly.pdbx_strand_id
1 'polypeptide(L)'
;MEAQKQLEELLEADVAILSKQNLTKVDLAKTNLTWVNLEGTLLRLANFREATLKRANLRLAILEGADLSGAVLCGCKIYKTNFNEAFLVKAIINQAKIEESFFSDTNFKEAQLMNTQFHNCVFEKGKL
;
A
#
# COMPACT_ATOMS: atom_id res chain seq x y z
N MET A 1 -17.45 13.51 -0.88
CA MET A 1 -18.29 13.16 0.29
C MET A 1 -19.06 11.88 0.03
N GLU A 2 -19.80 11.75 -1.09
CA GLU A 2 -20.51 10.50 -1.42
C GLU A 2 -19.58 9.29 -1.67
N ALA A 3 -18.53 9.45 -2.47
CA ALA A 3 -17.58 8.37 -2.74
C ALA A 3 -16.78 7.92 -1.49
N GLN A 4 -16.53 8.84 -0.56
CA GLN A 4 -15.84 8.55 0.71
C GLN A 4 -16.76 7.77 1.64
N LYS A 5 -18.03 8.17 1.73
CA LYS A 5 -19.03 7.49 2.56
C LYS A 5 -19.35 6.08 2.05
N GLN A 6 -19.51 5.91 0.74
CA GLN A 6 -19.67 4.59 0.13
C GLN A 6 -18.46 3.69 0.39
N LEU A 7 -17.25 4.26 0.40
CA LEU A 7 -16.04 3.53 0.74
C LEU A 7 -16.02 3.10 2.20
N GLU A 8 -16.39 3.97 3.13
CA GLU A 8 -16.51 3.63 4.56
C GLU A 8 -17.53 2.50 4.79
N GLU A 9 -18.69 2.54 4.13
CA GLU A 9 -19.68 1.46 4.19
C GLU A 9 -19.14 0.13 3.62
N LEU A 10 -18.36 0.18 2.54
CA LEU A 10 -17.70 -1.00 1.96
C LEU A 10 -16.59 -1.56 2.86
N LEU A 11 -16.00 -0.73 3.72
CA LEU A 11 -14.97 -1.11 4.68
C LEU A 11 -15.54 -1.80 5.92
N GLU A 12 -16.77 -1.48 6.32
CA GLU A 12 -17.46 -2.14 7.43
C GLU A 12 -17.96 -3.55 7.10
N ALA A 13 -18.10 -3.88 5.80
CA ALA A 13 -18.36 -5.25 5.39
C ALA A 13 -17.08 -6.10 5.62
N ASP A 14 -17.17 -7.14 6.46
CA ASP A 14 -16.08 -8.00 6.98
C ASP A 14 -15.06 -8.58 5.96
N VAL A 15 -15.24 -8.35 4.66
CA VAL A 15 -14.22 -8.52 3.64
C VAL A 15 -14.36 -7.38 2.63
N ALA A 16 -13.72 -6.24 2.91
CA ALA A 16 -13.71 -5.12 1.97
C ALA A 16 -13.01 -5.54 0.66
N ILE A 17 -13.80 -5.73 -0.39
CA ILE A 17 -13.32 -6.01 -1.74
C ILE A 17 -13.31 -4.68 -2.49
N LEU A 18 -12.12 -4.08 -2.57
CA LEU A 18 -11.87 -2.81 -3.26
C LEU A 18 -11.07 -3.02 -4.55
N SER A 19 -10.99 -4.26 -5.04
CA SER A 19 -10.18 -4.62 -6.19
C SER A 19 -10.65 -3.92 -7.46
N LYS A 20 -9.68 -3.50 -8.28
CA LYS A 20 -9.88 -2.84 -9.59
C LYS A 20 -10.70 -1.54 -9.52
N GLN A 21 -10.83 -0.92 -8.34
CA GLN A 21 -11.49 0.36 -8.19
C GLN A 21 -10.55 1.52 -8.57
N ASN A 22 -11.13 2.68 -8.87
CA ASN A 22 -10.38 3.93 -8.93
C ASN A 22 -10.55 4.68 -7.61
N LEU A 23 -9.52 4.61 -6.78
CA LEU A 23 -9.42 5.25 -5.47
C LEU A 23 -8.26 6.26 -5.45
N THR A 24 -8.00 6.90 -6.59
CA THR A 24 -6.99 7.95 -6.70
C THR A 24 -7.31 9.09 -5.73
N LYS A 25 -6.31 9.53 -4.95
CA LYS A 25 -6.42 10.57 -3.90
C LYS A 25 -7.41 10.27 -2.77
N VAL A 26 -7.79 9.00 -2.59
CA VAL A 26 -8.65 8.61 -1.48
C VAL A 26 -7.96 8.86 -0.14
N ASP A 27 -8.73 9.26 0.88
CA ASP A 27 -8.24 9.33 2.24
C ASP A 27 -8.62 8.08 3.03
N LEU A 28 -7.61 7.28 3.39
CA LEU A 28 -7.69 6.05 4.17
C LEU A 28 -6.72 6.09 5.37
N ALA A 29 -6.35 7.30 5.81
CA ALA A 29 -5.47 7.46 6.96
C ALA A 29 -6.09 6.81 8.21
N LYS A 30 -5.26 6.09 8.97
CA LYS A 30 -5.62 5.41 10.23
C LYS A 30 -6.70 4.33 10.10
N THR A 31 -7.13 4.00 8.90
CA THR A 31 -8.13 2.96 8.65
C THR A 31 -7.56 1.57 8.90
N ASN A 32 -8.39 0.68 9.45
CA ASN A 32 -8.07 -0.74 9.49
C ASN A 32 -8.49 -1.42 8.18
N LEU A 33 -7.50 -1.80 7.39
CA LEU A 33 -7.60 -2.44 6.09
C LEU A 33 -7.01 -3.87 6.15
N THR A 34 -7.02 -4.48 7.33
CA THR A 34 -6.53 -5.85 7.51
C THR A 34 -7.32 -6.78 6.60
N TRP A 35 -6.63 -7.59 5.80
CA TRP A 35 -7.20 -8.52 4.80
C TRP A 35 -7.92 -7.89 3.60
N VAL A 36 -7.91 -6.56 3.42
CA VAL A 36 -8.55 -5.91 2.27
C VAL A 36 -8.00 -6.46 0.96
N ASN A 37 -8.88 -6.62 -0.04
CA ASN A 37 -8.45 -6.91 -1.40
C ASN A 37 -8.37 -5.63 -2.22
N LEU A 38 -7.15 -5.17 -2.50
CA LEU A 38 -6.85 -3.99 -3.33
C LEU A 38 -6.20 -4.38 -4.67
N GLU A 39 -6.36 -5.63 -5.12
CA GLU A 39 -5.74 -6.10 -6.35
C GLU A 39 -6.15 -5.27 -7.57
N GLY A 40 -5.16 -4.77 -8.33
CA GLY A 40 -5.37 -3.97 -9.53
C GLY A 40 -5.99 -2.60 -9.30
N THR A 41 -6.06 -2.11 -8.05
CA THR A 41 -6.69 -0.83 -7.70
C THR A 41 -5.79 0.35 -8.05
N LEU A 42 -6.39 1.44 -8.54
CA LEU A 42 -5.70 2.71 -8.76
C LEU A 42 -5.72 3.52 -7.45
N LEU A 43 -4.57 3.65 -6.82
CA LEU A 43 -4.37 4.30 -5.50
C LEU A 43 -3.36 5.45 -5.60
N ARG A 44 -3.23 6.06 -6.79
CA ARG A 44 -2.32 7.18 -7.03
C ARG A 44 -2.61 8.30 -6.03
N LEU A 45 -1.58 8.80 -5.36
CA LEU A 45 -1.69 9.88 -4.38
C LEU A 45 -2.68 9.61 -3.22
N ALA A 46 -3.02 8.34 -2.95
CA ALA A 46 -3.89 7.97 -1.84
C ALA A 46 -3.18 8.22 -0.49
N ASN A 47 -3.95 8.58 0.53
CA ASN A 47 -3.47 8.75 1.89
C ASN A 47 -3.72 7.49 2.70
N PHE A 48 -2.66 6.77 3.06
CA PHE A 48 -2.66 5.58 3.93
C PHE A 48 -1.85 5.83 5.21
N ARG A 49 -1.64 7.08 5.61
CA ARG A 49 -0.86 7.41 6.80
C ARG A 49 -1.38 6.67 8.01
N GLU A 50 -0.51 5.95 8.71
CA GLU A 50 -0.82 5.18 9.90
C GLU A 50 -1.93 4.11 9.70
N ALA A 51 -2.27 3.74 8.46
CA ALA A 51 -3.25 2.71 8.17
C ALA A 51 -2.71 1.30 8.49
N THR A 52 -3.61 0.38 8.84
CA THR A 52 -3.26 -1.03 9.05
C THR A 52 -3.64 -1.84 7.82
N LEU A 53 -2.67 -2.25 7.00
CA LEU A 53 -2.85 -3.05 5.79
C LEU A 53 -2.45 -4.53 5.99
N LYS A 54 -2.40 -5.01 7.23
CA LYS A 54 -1.90 -6.37 7.54
C LYS A 54 -2.57 -7.41 6.66
N ARG A 55 -1.77 -8.23 5.97
CA ARG A 55 -2.25 -9.31 5.07
C ARG A 55 -3.15 -8.84 3.91
N ALA A 56 -3.13 -7.55 3.56
CA ALA A 56 -3.84 -7.03 2.39
C ALA A 56 -3.29 -7.64 1.08
N ASN A 57 -4.15 -7.71 0.07
CA ASN A 57 -3.75 -8.07 -1.29
C ASN A 57 -3.49 -6.80 -2.10
N LEU A 58 -2.20 -6.50 -2.36
CA LEU A 58 -1.76 -5.32 -3.12
C LEU A 58 -1.26 -5.68 -4.53
N ARG A 59 -1.49 -6.93 -4.97
CA ARG A 59 -1.06 -7.39 -6.30
C ARG A 59 -1.55 -6.43 -7.39
N LEU A 60 -0.68 -6.04 -8.32
CA LEU A 60 -1.02 -5.17 -9.45
C LEU A 60 -1.57 -3.77 -9.07
N ALA A 61 -1.55 -3.38 -7.78
CA ALA A 61 -2.04 -2.07 -7.36
C ALA A 61 -1.07 -0.95 -7.79
N ILE A 62 -1.61 0.24 -8.06
CA ILE A 62 -0.85 1.42 -8.43
C ILE A 62 -0.88 2.44 -7.30
N LEU A 63 0.17 2.46 -6.49
CA LEU A 63 0.38 3.33 -5.32
C LEU A 63 1.35 4.49 -5.62
N GLU A 64 1.45 4.88 -6.89
CA GLU A 64 2.36 5.94 -7.31
C GLU A 64 2.06 7.25 -6.55
N GLY A 65 3.07 7.79 -5.87
CA GLY A 65 2.96 8.99 -5.03
C GLY A 65 2.06 8.85 -3.78
N ALA A 66 1.62 7.65 -3.41
CA ALA A 66 0.79 7.44 -2.23
C ALA A 66 1.57 7.69 -0.92
N ASP A 67 0.90 8.21 0.11
CA ASP A 67 1.50 8.39 1.44
C ASP A 67 1.14 7.21 2.35
N LEU A 68 2.09 6.30 2.56
CA LEU A 68 1.99 5.16 3.47
C LEU A 68 2.83 5.38 4.74
N SER A 69 3.12 6.63 5.11
CA SER A 69 3.96 6.93 6.26
C SER A 69 3.37 6.33 7.54
N GLY A 70 4.16 5.54 8.27
CA GLY A 70 3.74 4.83 9.48
C GLY A 70 2.73 3.70 9.26
N ALA A 71 2.40 3.35 8.01
CA ALA A 71 1.47 2.26 7.73
C ALA A 71 2.06 0.89 8.10
N VAL A 72 1.19 -0.08 8.44
CA VAL A 72 1.59 -1.45 8.78
C VAL A 72 1.21 -2.42 7.68
N LEU A 73 2.19 -2.93 6.94
CA LEU A 73 2.05 -3.80 5.77
C LEU A 73 2.52 -5.25 6.01
N CYS A 74 2.59 -5.69 7.26
CA CYS A 74 3.07 -7.03 7.61
C CYS A 74 2.24 -8.12 6.92
N GLY A 75 2.92 -9.01 6.19
CA GLY A 75 2.31 -10.16 5.52
C GLY A 75 1.45 -9.81 4.30
N CYS A 76 1.53 -8.59 3.76
CA CYS A 76 0.86 -8.23 2.51
C CYS A 76 1.34 -9.11 1.33
N LYS A 77 0.43 -9.37 0.39
CA LYS A 77 0.79 -9.92 -0.92
C LYS A 77 1.15 -8.77 -1.85
N ILE A 78 2.44 -8.61 -2.16
CA ILE A 78 2.96 -7.53 -3.01
C ILE A 78 3.63 -8.16 -4.22
N TYR A 79 2.98 -8.03 -5.39
CA TYR A 79 3.43 -8.60 -6.65
C TYR A 79 3.05 -7.66 -7.79
N LYS A 80 4.03 -7.23 -8.60
CA LYS A 80 3.81 -6.24 -9.67
C LYS A 80 3.10 -4.97 -9.18
N THR A 81 3.43 -4.54 -7.97
CA THR A 81 2.84 -3.34 -7.36
C THR A 81 3.74 -2.14 -7.69
N ASN A 82 3.14 -1.02 -8.07
CA ASN A 82 3.88 0.22 -8.35
C ASN A 82 3.87 1.12 -7.11
N PHE A 83 5.00 1.27 -6.42
CA PHE A 83 5.23 2.19 -5.32
C PHE A 83 6.10 3.39 -5.72
N ASN A 84 6.29 3.65 -7.01
CA ASN A 84 7.12 4.76 -7.45
C ASN A 84 6.66 6.07 -6.80
N GLU A 85 7.60 6.90 -6.35
CA GLU A 85 7.35 8.17 -5.67
C GLU A 85 6.55 8.06 -4.36
N ALA A 86 6.24 6.85 -3.87
CA ALA A 86 5.48 6.67 -2.64
C ALA A 86 6.30 7.02 -1.39
N PHE A 87 5.60 7.39 -0.32
CA PHE A 87 6.19 7.66 0.98
C PHE A 87 5.97 6.48 1.92
N LEU A 88 7.02 5.73 2.23
CA LEU A 88 7.03 4.63 3.19
C LEU A 88 7.77 5.02 4.48
N VAL A 89 7.80 6.32 4.81
CA VAL A 89 8.53 6.84 5.98
C VAL A 89 7.99 6.18 7.25
N LYS A 90 8.85 5.53 8.04
CA LYS A 90 8.45 4.78 9.26
C LYS A 90 7.44 3.64 9.01
N ALA A 91 7.18 3.25 7.77
CA ALA A 91 6.28 2.15 7.47
C ALA A 91 6.86 0.83 7.99
N ILE A 92 5.99 -0.09 8.40
CA ILE A 92 6.38 -1.41 8.90
C ILE A 92 6.03 -2.45 7.84
N ILE A 93 7.04 -2.98 7.15
CA ILE A 93 6.90 -3.92 6.03
C ILE A 93 7.57 -5.26 6.36
N ASN A 94 7.81 -5.53 7.65
CA ASN A 94 8.50 -6.72 8.13
C ASN A 94 7.87 -8.02 7.60
N GLN A 95 8.73 -8.99 7.26
CA GLN A 95 8.36 -10.32 6.77
C GLN A 95 7.55 -10.32 5.45
N ALA A 96 7.47 -9.20 4.73
CA ALA A 96 6.79 -9.16 3.45
C ALA A 96 7.64 -9.85 2.36
N LYS A 97 6.95 -10.54 1.46
CA LYS A 97 7.52 -10.99 0.18
C LYS A 97 7.04 -10.03 -0.90
N ILE A 98 8.00 -9.39 -1.56
CA ILE A 98 7.77 -8.36 -2.54
C ILE A 98 8.42 -8.83 -3.85
N GLU A 99 7.59 -9.02 -4.87
CA GLU A 99 8.01 -9.61 -6.13
C GLU A 99 7.65 -8.69 -7.30
N GLU A 100 8.57 -8.54 -8.26
CA GLU A 100 8.34 -7.82 -9.53
C GLU A 100 7.77 -6.39 -9.36
N SER A 101 8.07 -5.73 -8.24
CA SER A 101 7.46 -4.43 -7.87
C SER A 101 8.43 -3.26 -8.09
N PHE A 102 7.87 -2.06 -8.24
CA PHE A 102 8.61 -0.86 -8.63
C PHE A 102 8.67 0.14 -7.47
N PHE A 103 9.87 0.66 -7.19
CA PHE A 103 10.16 1.55 -6.06
C PHE A 103 11.04 2.75 -6.47
N SER A 104 10.93 3.22 -7.71
CA SER A 104 11.69 4.39 -8.18
C SER A 104 11.28 5.63 -7.39
N ASP A 105 12.24 6.37 -6.86
CA ASP A 105 12.03 7.56 -6.02
C ASP A 105 11.14 7.34 -4.77
N THR A 106 10.97 6.08 -4.32
CA THR A 106 10.24 5.77 -3.08
C THR A 106 11.07 6.16 -1.85
N ASN A 107 10.41 6.79 -0.87
CA ASN A 107 11.06 7.19 0.37
C ASN A 107 10.90 6.13 1.47
N PHE A 108 11.97 5.43 1.81
CA PHE A 108 12.03 4.40 2.86
C PHE A 108 12.58 4.90 4.20
N LYS A 109 12.71 6.22 4.41
CA LYS A 109 13.34 6.75 5.62
C LYS A 109 12.70 6.17 6.89
N GLU A 110 13.52 5.54 7.73
CA GLU A 110 13.11 4.92 8.99
C GLU A 110 12.09 3.75 8.82
N ALA A 111 11.89 3.25 7.61
CA ALA A 111 11.03 2.09 7.38
C ALA A 111 11.62 0.83 8.03
N GLN A 112 10.76 -0.01 8.60
CA GLN A 112 11.14 -1.30 9.15
C GLN A 112 10.98 -2.37 8.08
N LEU A 113 12.11 -2.94 7.65
CA LEU A 113 12.18 -3.95 6.59
C LEU A 113 12.74 -5.29 7.10
N MET A 114 12.63 -5.59 8.39
CA MET A 114 13.18 -6.81 8.98
C MET A 114 12.60 -8.06 8.31
N ASN A 115 13.47 -8.93 7.82
CA ASN A 115 13.11 -10.15 7.09
C ASN A 115 12.23 -9.90 5.84
N THR A 116 12.27 -8.70 5.27
CA THR A 116 11.60 -8.39 4.00
C THR A 116 12.41 -8.94 2.85
N GLN A 117 11.75 -9.63 1.92
CA GLN A 117 12.39 -10.22 0.74
C GLN A 117 11.94 -9.44 -0.49
N PHE A 118 12.91 -8.87 -1.22
CA PHE A 118 12.69 -8.24 -2.52
C PHE A 118 13.21 -9.17 -3.61
N HIS A 119 12.35 -9.59 -4.53
CA HIS A 119 12.71 -10.44 -5.66
C HIS A 119 12.30 -9.76 -6.98
N ASN A 120 13.22 -9.65 -7.93
CA ASN A 120 12.97 -9.00 -9.22
C ASN A 120 12.35 -7.59 -9.11
N CYS A 121 12.64 -6.87 -8.02
CA CYS A 121 12.13 -5.52 -7.79
C CYS A 121 13.03 -4.48 -8.47
N VAL A 122 12.41 -3.39 -8.92
CA VAL A 122 13.11 -2.27 -9.57
C VAL A 122 13.22 -1.10 -8.60
N PHE A 123 14.44 -0.60 -8.44
CA PHE A 123 14.74 0.61 -7.67
C PHE A 123 15.55 1.54 -8.57
N GLU A 124 15.00 2.68 -8.99
CA GLU A 124 15.80 3.76 -9.56
C GLU A 124 15.88 4.91 -8.55
N LYS A 125 17.11 5.32 -8.22
CA LYS A 125 17.42 6.44 -7.32
C LYS A 125 16.60 6.45 -6.00
N GLY A 126 16.49 5.31 -5.32
CA GLY A 126 15.88 5.24 -3.99
C GLY A 126 16.94 5.28 -2.88
N LYS A 127 16.88 6.26 -1.98
CA LYS A 127 17.67 6.27 -0.73
C LYS A 127 17.08 5.21 0.22
N LEU A 128 17.74 4.06 0.32
CA LEU A 128 17.63 3.21 1.51
C LEU A 128 18.28 3.93 2.71
#